data_AF-A0A1I2CUU3-F1
#
_entry.id   AF-A0A1I2CUU3-F1
#
_cell.length_a   1.000
_cell.length_b   1.000
_cell.length_c   1.000
_cell.angle_alpha   90.00
_cell.angle_beta   90.00
_cell.angle_gamma   90.00
#
_symmetry.space_group_name_H-M   'P 1'
#
loop_
_entity.id
_entity.type
_entity.pdbx_description
1 polymer ?
#
loop_
_entity_poly.entity_id
_entity_poly.type
_entity_poly.pdbx_seq_one_letter_code
_entity_poly.pdbx_strand_id
1 'polypeptide(L)'
;MSTARKLRLGPLPSSGSTKLTFTCPASLKADLDRYAALHAQAYGEAVDAVTLIPHMLEAFMAGDRGFRKGSGNKAAPPKPG
;
A
#
# COMPACT_ATOMS: atom_id res chain seq x y z
N MET A 1 20.11 34.22 20.77
CA MET A 1 19.62 34.39 19.38
C MET A 1 20.14 33.25 18.54
N SER A 2 19.27 32.35 18.08
CA SER A 2 19.64 31.29 17.13
C SER A 2 18.49 31.09 16.14
N THR A 3 18.47 31.88 15.07
CA THR A 3 17.49 31.77 13.99
C THR A 3 17.83 30.54 13.15
N ALA A 4 17.24 29.39 13.48
CA ALA A 4 17.27 28.22 12.62
C ALA A 4 16.64 28.60 11.27
N ARG A 5 17.48 28.69 10.23
CA ARG A 5 17.05 28.98 8.85
C ARG A 5 16.08 27.87 8.42
N LYS A 6 14.78 28.18 8.39
CA LYS A 6 13.75 27.31 7.81
C LYS A 6 14.15 27.02 6.37
N LEU A 7 14.53 25.77 6.10
CA LEU A 7 14.78 25.30 4.74
C LEU A 7 13.48 25.47 3.94
N ARG A 8 13.59 25.94 2.69
CA ARG A 8 12.44 26.13 1.79
C ARG A 8 11.75 24.80 1.43
N LEU A 9 12.45 23.69 1.66
CA LEU A 9 11.93 22.34 1.53
C LEU A 9 11.48 21.86 2.92
N GLY A 10 10.18 21.61 3.06
CA GLY A 10 9.62 20.94 4.23
C GLY A 10 10.11 19.49 4.34
N PRO A 11 9.75 18.77 5.41
CA PRO A 11 10.09 17.35 5.54
C PRO A 11 9.62 16.59 4.30
N LEU A 12 10.55 15.82 3.71
CA LEU A 12 10.24 14.99 2.54
C LEU A 12 9.22 13.91 2.92
N PRO A 13 8.32 13.52 1.99
CA PRO A 13 7.42 12.41 2.23
C PRO A 13 8.22 11.16 2.59
N SER A 14 7.83 10.50 3.69
CA SER A 14 8.49 9.27 4.13
C SER A 14 8.19 8.16 3.13
N SER A 15 9.19 7.76 2.35
CA SER A 15 9.12 6.61 1.43
C SER A 15 9.45 5.31 2.19
N GLY A 16 8.80 5.08 3.33
CA GLY A 16 9.07 3.92 4.16
C GLY A 16 8.46 2.65 3.58
N SER A 17 9.29 1.72 3.10
CA SER A 17 8.86 0.34 2.83
C SER A 17 8.97 -0.49 4.11
N THR A 18 7.89 -1.16 4.51
CA THR A 18 7.90 -2.08 5.66
C THR A 18 7.78 -3.52 5.17
N LYS A 19 8.72 -4.38 5.57
CA LYS A 19 8.64 -5.81 5.29
C LYS A 19 7.68 -6.48 6.28
N LEU A 20 6.66 -7.15 5.75
CA LEU A 20 5.72 -7.96 6.54
C LEU A 20 5.97 -9.45 6.25
N THR A 21 5.95 -10.26 7.30
CA THR A 21 6.00 -11.73 7.20
C THR A 21 4.69 -12.28 7.73
N PHE A 22 4.04 -13.16 6.96
CA PHE A 22 2.83 -13.84 7.40
C PHE A 22 2.87 -15.32 6.98
N THR A 23 2.16 -16.16 7.72
CA THR A 23 1.96 -17.56 7.35
C THR A 23 0.84 -17.62 6.31
N CYS A 24 1.20 -17.95 5.06
CA CYS A 24 0.23 -18.13 3.99
C CYS A 24 -0.26 -19.59 4.00
N PRO A 25 -1.58 -19.85 4.15
CA PRO A 25 -2.13 -21.19 3.95
C PRO A 25 -1.80 -21.73 2.56
N ALA A 26 -1.54 -23.03 2.45
CA ALA A 26 -1.14 -23.65 1.18
C ALA A 26 -2.20 -23.47 0.07
N SER A 27 -3.48 -23.54 0.42
CA SER A 27 -4.60 -23.28 -0.51
C SER A 27 -4.55 -21.87 -1.07
N LEU A 28 -4.34 -20.86 -0.21
CA LEU A 28 -4.25 -19.47 -0.62
C LEU A 28 -3.04 -19.24 -1.53
N LYS A 29 -1.87 -19.85 -1.23
CA LYS A 29 -0.70 -19.75 -2.10
C LYS A 29 -0.99 -20.33 -3.50
N ALA A 30 -1.64 -21.49 -3.56
CA ALA A 30 -2.00 -22.11 -4.84
C ALA A 30 -2.96 -21.24 -5.68
N ASP A 31 -3.93 -20.59 -5.04
CA ASP A 31 -4.85 -19.69 -5.72
C ASP A 31 -4.15 -18.40 -6.20
N LEU A 32 -3.23 -17.85 -5.40
CA LEU A 32 -2.41 -16.70 -5.79
C LEU A 32 -1.51 -17.03 -6.99
N ASP A 33 -0.90 -18.22 -7.02
CA ASP A 33 -0.07 -18.67 -8.14
C ASP A 33 -0.89 -18.85 -9.41
N ARG A 34 -2.10 -19.43 -9.29
CA ARG A 34 -3.02 -19.54 -10.42
C ARG A 34 -3.43 -18.16 -10.94
N TYR A 35 -3.74 -17.23 -10.05
CA TYR A 35 -4.09 -15.86 -10.42
C TYR A 35 -2.93 -15.17 -11.16
N ALA A 36 -1.71 -15.33 -10.68
CA ALA A 36 -0.51 -14.79 -11.32
C ALA A 36 -0.30 -15.37 -12.74
N ALA A 37 -0.50 -16.68 -12.91
CA ALA A 37 -0.45 -17.33 -14.23
C ALA A 37 -1.54 -16.83 -15.18
N LEU A 38 -2.76 -16.57 -14.69
CA LEU A 38 -3.83 -15.99 -15.50
C LEU A 38 -3.54 -14.54 -15.88
N HIS A 39 -2.98 -13.75 -14.95
CA HIS A 39 -2.54 -12.38 -15.22
C HIS A 39 -1.48 -12.34 -16.32
N ALA A 40 -0.50 -13.25 -16.25
CA ALA A 40 0.53 -13.38 -17.29
C ALA A 40 -0.03 -13.75 -18.66
N GLN A 41 -1.03 -14.63 -18.70
CA GLN A 41 -1.72 -14.97 -19.95
C GLN A 41 -2.51 -13.78 -20.52
N ALA A 42 -3.11 -12.96 -19.66
CA ALA A 42 -3.92 -11.81 -20.09
C ALA A 42 -3.07 -10.62 -20.58
N TYR A 43 -1.93 -10.36 -19.94
CA TYR A 43 -1.12 -9.16 -20.18
C TYR A 43 0.25 -9.45 -20.80
N GLY A 44 0.61 -10.71 -21.02
CA GLY A 44 1.85 -11.13 -21.67
C GLY A 44 3.10 -11.03 -20.79
N GLU A 45 2.97 -10.64 -19.53
CA GLU A 45 4.09 -10.48 -18.59
C GLU A 45 3.96 -11.46 -17.42
N ALA A 46 4.97 -12.32 -17.26
CA ALA A 46 5.06 -13.23 -16.14
C ALA A 46 5.31 -12.44 -14.84
N VAL A 47 4.31 -12.46 -13.96
CA VAL A 47 4.37 -11.84 -12.63
C VAL A 47 4.26 -12.92 -11.56
N ASP A 48 4.97 -12.75 -10.45
CA ASP A 48 4.84 -13.62 -9.27
C ASP A 48 3.71 -13.11 -8.36
N ALA A 49 3.11 -14.03 -7.61
CA ALA A 49 2.14 -13.74 -6.56
C ALA A 49 2.67 -12.68 -5.57
N VAL A 50 3.95 -12.74 -5.21
CA VAL A 50 4.57 -11.80 -4.26
C VAL A 50 4.53 -10.36 -4.77
N THR A 51 4.64 -10.17 -6.09
CA THR A 51 4.54 -8.85 -6.74
C THR A 51 3.09 -8.37 -6.78
N LEU A 52 2.13 -9.28 -6.97
CA LEU A 52 0.71 -8.93 -7.05
C LEU A 52 0.08 -8.64 -5.68
N ILE A 53 0.53 -9.33 -4.63
CA ILE A 53 -0.05 -9.23 -3.27
C ILE A 53 -0.18 -7.76 -2.79
N PRO A 54 0.87 -6.91 -2.84
CA PRO A 54 0.74 -5.51 -2.43
C PRO A 54 -0.35 -4.75 -3.19
N HIS A 55 -0.42 -4.92 -4.51
CA HIS A 55 -1.42 -4.25 -5.35
C HIS A 55 -2.84 -4.76 -5.09
N MET A 56 -3.00 -6.06 -4.88
CA MET A 56 -4.29 -6.66 -4.53
C MET A 56 -4.79 -6.15 -3.17
N LEU A 57 -3.91 -6.06 -2.18
CA LEU A 57 -4.24 -5.53 -0.84
C LEU A 57 -4.60 -4.04 -0.91
N GLU A 58 -3.85 -3.24 -1.68
CA GLU A 58 -4.17 -1.82 -1.87
C GLU A 58 -5.55 -1.63 -2.52
N ALA A 59 -5.83 -2.37 -3.60
CA ALA A 59 -7.12 -2.35 -4.28
C ALA A 59 -8.27 -2.80 -3.35
N PHE A 60 -8.03 -3.84 -2.54
CA PHE A 60 -8.98 -4.32 -1.54
C PHE A 60 -9.31 -3.22 -0.50
N MET A 61 -8.29 -2.58 0.08
CA MET A 61 -8.47 -1.50 1.07
C MET A 61 -9.16 -0.27 0.48
N ALA A 62 -8.86 0.09 -0.78
CA ALA A 62 -9.50 1.19 -1.48
C ALA A 62 -10.97 0.89 -1.85
N GLY A 63 -11.28 -0.38 -2.13
CA GLY A 63 -12.61 -0.87 -2.47
C GLY A 63 -13.54 -1.06 -1.27
N ASP A 64 -12.98 -1.30 -0.07
CA ASP A 64 -13.77 -1.50 1.15
C ASP A 64 -14.40 -0.20 1.66
N ARG A 65 -15.68 0.00 1.31
CA ARG A 65 -16.46 1.17 1.74
C ARG A 65 -16.68 1.21 3.25
N GLY A 66 -16.78 0.05 3.90
CA GLY A 66 -16.95 -0.06 5.35
C GLY A 66 -15.71 0.44 6.07
N PHE A 67 -14.54 0.05 5.58
CA PHE A 67 -13.25 0.56 6.04
C PHE A 67 -13.13 2.09 5.82
N ARG A 68 -13.48 2.57 4.62
CA ARG A 68 -13.39 4.01 4.28
C ARG A 68 -14.33 4.91 5.06
N LYS A 69 -15.50 4.40 5.48
CA LYS A 69 -16.46 5.19 6.28
C LYS A 69 -15.94 5.46 7.70
N GLY A 70 -15.05 4.61 8.23
CA GLY A 70 -14.42 4.78 9.55
C GLY A 70 -13.21 5.73 9.57
N SER A 71 -12.59 6.02 8.43
CA SER A 71 -11.39 6.87 8.34
C SER A 71 -11.69 8.37 8.21
N GLY A 72 -12.96 8.76 8.00
CA GLY A 72 -13.38 10.16 7.88
C GLY A 72 -13.29 11.00 9.16
N ASN A 73 -12.94 10.43 10.32
CA ASN A 73 -12.89 11.16 11.59
C ASN A 73 -11.47 11.38 12.15
N LYS A 74 -10.41 11.08 11.38
CA LYS A 74 -9.03 11.35 11.83
C LYS A 74 -8.47 12.59 11.11
N ALA A 75 -8.84 13.73 11.68
CA ALA A 75 -8.15 15.02 11.72
C ALA A 75 -7.27 15.38 10.51
N ALA A 76 -7.77 16.32 9.69
CA ALA A 76 -6.90 17.21 8.93
C ALA A 76 -5.89 17.88 9.90
N PRO A 77 -4.60 18.01 9.53
CA PRO A 77 -3.63 18.71 10.37
C PRO A 77 -4.05 20.19 10.48
N PRO A 78 -3.92 20.81 11.67
CA PRO A 78 -4.29 22.22 11.82
C PRO A 78 -3.37 23.08 10.95
N LYS A 79 -3.98 24.02 10.21
CA LYS A 79 -3.26 25.02 9.41
C LYS A 79 -2.45 25.91 10.36
N PRO A 80 -1.15 26.15 10.10
CA PRO A 80 -0.38 27.11 10.88
C PRO A 80 -0.87 28.54 10.56
N GLY A 81 -1.26 29.27 11.60
CA GLY A 81 -1.41 30.73 11.57
C GLY A 81 -0.07 31.44 11.70
#